data_AF-A0A432FMT1-F1
#
_entry.id   AF-A0A432FMT1-F1
#
_cell.length_a   1.000
_cell.length_b   1.000
_cell.length_c   1.000
_cell.angle_alpha   90.00
_cell.angle_beta   90.00
_cell.angle_gamma   90.00
#
_symmetry.space_group_name_H-M   'P 1'
#
loop_
_entity.id
_entity.type
_entity.pdbx_description
1 polymer ?
#
loop_
_entity_poly.entity_id
_entity_poly.type
_entity_poly.pdbx_seq_one_letter_code
_entity_poly.pdbx_strand_id
1 'polypeptide(L)'
;IEVFGFGSLCIMVEGRCLLSSYAAGQSPNTHGCCSPAGEVRYEETARGLETRLGGVLVDRVGKGEPAGYPTVCKGRYEAMGRSYYALEEPTSLNTLDLLPRLQAAGVVAIKIEGRQRSPAYVRQVTEVWRQAIDACLADPENFSPRADWMQTLGCVSEGQQTTLGAYHRTWQ
;
A
#
# COMPACT_ATOMS: atom_id res chain seq x y z
N ILE A 1 22.61 -5.79 0.11
CA ILE A 1 21.52 -5.26 0.96
C ILE A 1 20.23 -5.23 0.14
N GLU A 2 19.10 -5.62 0.72
CA GLU A 2 17.78 -5.46 0.10
C GLU A 2 17.00 -4.32 0.80
N VAL A 3 16.13 -3.64 0.05
CA VAL A 3 15.22 -2.64 0.62
C VAL A 3 13.81 -2.80 0.06
N PHE A 4 12.83 -2.38 0.83
CA PHE A 4 11.46 -2.29 0.36
C PHE A 4 11.31 -1.06 -0.55
N GLY A 5 10.87 -1.27 -1.79
CA GLY A 5 10.84 -0.21 -2.80
C GLY A 5 9.46 0.20 -3.30
N PHE A 6 8.50 -0.75 -3.35
CA PHE A 6 7.14 -0.46 -3.78
C PHE A 6 6.10 -1.39 -3.14
N GLY A 7 4.95 -0.83 -2.80
CA GLY A 7 3.77 -1.58 -2.35
C GLY A 7 3.09 -0.93 -1.15
N SER A 8 2.05 -1.58 -0.66
CA SER A 8 1.22 -1.06 0.43
C SER A 8 2.07 -0.84 1.70
N LEU A 9 2.07 0.37 2.24
CA LEU A 9 2.72 0.64 3.52
C LEU A 9 1.77 0.26 4.65
N CYS A 10 2.28 -0.54 5.58
CA CYS A 10 1.60 -0.80 6.84
C CYS A 10 2.57 -0.41 7.94
N ILE A 11 2.28 0.68 8.65
CA ILE A 11 3.06 1.05 9.82
C ILE A 11 2.64 0.14 10.97
N MET A 12 3.54 -0.76 11.34
CA MET A 12 3.39 -1.59 12.54
C MET A 12 3.58 -0.70 13.78
N VAL A 13 2.51 -0.04 14.22
CA VAL A 13 2.40 0.50 15.58
C VAL A 13 1.80 -0.58 16.46
N GLU A 14 2.39 -0.79 17.64
CA GLU A 14 1.99 -1.84 18.58
C GLU A 14 0.46 -1.88 18.79
N GLY A 15 -0.11 -3.08 18.67
CA GLY A 15 -1.54 -3.32 18.90
C GLY A 15 -2.48 -3.05 17.71
N ARG A 16 -2.06 -2.36 16.63
CA ARG A 16 -2.99 -2.11 15.50
C ARG A 16 -3.52 -3.38 14.84
N CYS A 17 -2.66 -4.38 14.64
CA CYS A 17 -3.07 -5.69 14.11
C CYS A 17 -3.94 -6.50 15.08
N LEU A 18 -3.98 -6.14 16.38
CA LEU A 18 -4.90 -6.75 17.34
C LEU A 18 -6.35 -6.42 16.97
N LEU A 19 -6.61 -5.25 16.39
CA LEU A 19 -7.95 -4.86 15.93
C LEU A 19 -8.49 -5.81 14.86
N SER A 20 -7.63 -6.33 13.98
CA SER A 20 -8.01 -7.39 13.04
C SER A 20 -8.39 -8.69 13.76
N SER A 21 -7.71 -9.03 14.86
CA SER A 21 -8.07 -10.20 15.67
C SER A 21 -9.42 -10.02 16.34
N TYR A 22 -9.70 -8.81 16.83
CA TYR A 22 -11.00 -8.45 17.39
C TYR A 22 -12.12 -8.53 16.36
N ALA A 23 -11.91 -7.96 15.16
CA ALA A 23 -12.91 -7.92 14.10
C ALA A 23 -13.17 -9.31 13.50
N ALA A 24 -12.12 -10.03 13.11
CA ALA A 24 -12.23 -11.29 12.36
C ALA A 24 -12.23 -12.55 13.26
N GLY A 25 -11.99 -12.42 14.57
CA GLY A 25 -11.81 -13.55 15.48
C GLY A 25 -10.53 -14.37 15.23
N GLN A 26 -9.69 -13.97 14.27
CA GLN A 26 -8.49 -14.68 13.84
C GLN A 26 -7.26 -13.79 14.00
N SER A 27 -6.26 -14.27 14.74
CA SER A 27 -5.03 -13.51 14.96
C SER A 27 -4.15 -13.50 13.70
N PRO A 28 -3.73 -12.33 13.21
CA PRO A 28 -2.80 -12.23 12.08
C PRO A 28 -1.46 -12.94 12.34
N ASN A 29 -1.05 -13.07 13.60
CA ASN A 29 0.20 -13.75 13.98
C ASN A 29 0.12 -15.28 13.78
N THR A 30 -1.07 -15.87 13.88
CA THR A 30 -1.27 -17.32 13.74
C THR A 30 -1.90 -17.70 12.40
N HIS A 31 -2.64 -16.78 11.77
CA HIS A 31 -3.34 -17.00 10.50
C HIS A 31 -2.65 -16.28 9.33
N GLY A 32 -1.59 -15.52 9.61
CA GLY A 32 -0.70 -14.93 8.62
C GLY A 32 -1.26 -13.72 7.86
N CYS A 33 -2.46 -13.21 8.16
CA CYS A 33 -3.05 -12.06 7.48
C CYS A 33 -3.95 -11.20 8.39
N CYS A 34 -4.02 -9.89 8.12
CA CYS A 34 -4.87 -8.94 8.85
C CYS A 34 -6.35 -8.96 8.42
N SER A 35 -6.63 -9.55 7.27
CA SER A 35 -7.98 -9.62 6.69
C SER A 35 -8.16 -11.00 6.05
N PRO A 36 -8.51 -12.02 6.84
CA PRO A 36 -8.79 -13.35 6.30
C PRO A 36 -9.87 -13.27 5.23
N ALA A 37 -9.62 -13.86 4.05
CA ALA A 37 -10.51 -13.71 2.90
C ALA A 37 -11.95 -14.16 3.19
N GLY A 38 -12.13 -15.18 4.04
CA GLY A 38 -13.45 -15.66 4.48
C GLY A 38 -14.26 -14.66 5.30
N GLU A 39 -13.60 -13.69 5.92
CA GLU A 39 -14.21 -12.67 6.81
C GLU A 39 -14.43 -11.32 6.11
N VAL A 40 -13.95 -11.16 4.88
CA VAL A 40 -14.11 -9.92 4.11
C VAL A 40 -15.43 -9.94 3.36
N ARG A 41 -16.19 -8.85 3.44
CA ARG A 41 -17.40 -8.62 2.63
C ARG A 41 -17.32 -7.26 1.95
N TYR A 42 -17.76 -7.23 0.70
CA TYR A 42 -17.97 -6.01 -0.07
C TYR A 42 -19.47 -5.93 -0.38
N GLU A 43 -20.13 -4.90 0.13
CA GLU A 43 -21.59 -4.77 0.09
C GLU A 43 -21.97 -3.45 -0.59
N GLU A 44 -22.66 -3.53 -1.72
CA GLU A 44 -23.22 -2.35 -2.38
C GLU A 44 -24.46 -1.87 -1.63
N THR A 45 -24.45 -0.62 -1.17
CA THR A 45 -25.56 0.00 -0.43
C THR A 45 -26.01 1.30 -1.09
N ALA A 46 -27.15 1.83 -0.67
CA ALA A 46 -27.61 3.15 -1.11
C ALA A 46 -26.62 4.30 -0.79
N ARG A 47 -25.68 4.08 0.14
CA ARG A 47 -24.67 5.06 0.56
C ARG A 47 -23.31 4.87 -0.12
N GLY A 48 -23.16 3.84 -0.96
CA GLY A 48 -21.89 3.44 -1.59
C GLY A 48 -21.47 2.02 -1.22
N LEU A 49 -20.25 1.66 -1.63
CA LEU A 49 -19.66 0.35 -1.40
C LEU A 49 -19.11 0.28 0.04
N GLU A 50 -19.71 -0.57 0.87
CA GLU A 50 -19.23 -0.86 2.22
C GLU A 50 -18.25 -2.03 2.21
N THR A 51 -17.07 -1.82 2.79
CA THR A 51 -16.08 -2.88 3.05
C THR A 51 -16.18 -3.29 4.51
N ARG A 52 -16.39 -4.58 4.76
CA ARG A 52 -16.52 -5.14 6.11
C ARG A 52 -15.51 -6.24 6.38
N LEU A 53 -15.06 -6.32 7.63
CA LEU A 53 -14.21 -7.40 8.15
C LEU A 53 -14.87 -7.99 9.40
N GLY A 54 -15.26 -9.26 9.35
CA GLY A 54 -15.93 -9.94 10.47
C GLY A 54 -17.18 -9.18 10.96
N GLY A 55 -17.93 -8.58 10.02
CA GLY A 55 -19.11 -7.76 10.30
C GLY A 55 -18.83 -6.30 10.68
N VAL A 56 -17.60 -5.93 11.03
CA VAL A 56 -17.22 -4.53 11.34
C VAL A 56 -17.13 -3.73 10.04
N LEU A 57 -17.77 -2.55 9.99
CA LEU A 57 -17.61 -1.61 8.88
C LEU A 57 -16.22 -0.99 8.93
N VAL A 58 -15.40 -1.26 7.91
CA VAL A 58 -14.03 -0.74 7.77
C VAL A 58 -14.03 0.54 6.96
N ASP A 59 -14.72 0.56 5.82
CA ASP A 59 -14.77 1.73 4.96
C ASP A 59 -16.08 1.79 4.17
N ARG A 60 -16.47 2.99 3.75
CA ARG A 60 -17.54 3.23 2.78
C ARG A 60 -17.07 4.23 1.74
N VAL A 61 -16.86 3.76 0.52
CA VAL A 61 -16.47 4.59 -0.63
C VAL A 61 -17.67 4.93 -1.51
N GLY A 62 -17.63 6.08 -2.16
CA GLY A 62 -18.61 6.47 -3.17
C GLY A 62 -18.49 5.62 -4.45
N LYS A 63 -19.47 5.76 -5.34
CA LYS A 63 -19.45 5.04 -6.63
C LYS A 63 -18.25 5.51 -7.47
N GLY A 64 -17.37 4.57 -7.84
CA GLY A 64 -16.18 4.83 -8.65
C GLY A 64 -14.95 5.32 -7.86
N GLU A 65 -15.07 5.51 -6.54
CA GLU A 65 -13.92 5.75 -5.67
C GLU A 65 -13.21 4.42 -5.38
N PRO A 66 -11.87 4.36 -5.42
CA PRO A 66 -11.13 3.13 -5.18
C PRO A 66 -11.26 2.70 -3.71
N ALA A 67 -11.69 1.47 -3.48
CA ALA A 67 -11.66 0.86 -2.16
C ALA A 67 -10.21 0.51 -1.75
N GLY A 68 -9.86 0.82 -0.51
CA GLY A 68 -8.60 0.39 0.11
C GLY A 68 -8.58 -1.10 0.42
N TYR A 69 -7.44 -1.60 0.90
CA TYR A 69 -7.36 -2.98 1.39
C TYR A 69 -8.25 -3.14 2.66
N PRO A 70 -8.96 -4.26 2.85
CA PRO A 70 -10.03 -4.41 3.86
C PRO A 70 -9.47 -4.61 5.29
N THR A 71 -8.55 -3.76 5.71
CA THR A 71 -7.90 -3.79 7.03
C THR A 71 -8.41 -2.68 7.93
N VAL A 72 -8.69 -3.01 9.18
CA VAL A 72 -9.16 -2.06 10.21
C VAL A 72 -8.20 -0.87 10.36
N CYS A 73 -6.90 -1.07 10.26
CA CYS A 73 -5.94 0.04 10.37
C CYS A 73 -6.01 1.08 9.24
N LYS A 74 -6.70 0.78 8.13
CA LYS A 74 -6.83 1.66 6.96
C LYS A 74 -8.27 2.08 6.67
N GLY A 75 -9.16 1.83 7.62
CA GLY A 75 -10.56 2.21 7.52
C GLY A 75 -10.82 3.70 7.78
N ARG A 76 -11.98 4.19 7.33
CA ARG A 76 -12.51 5.50 7.73
C ARG A 76 -13.43 5.34 8.94
N TYR A 77 -13.18 6.13 9.97
CA TYR A 77 -13.93 6.09 11.22
C TYR A 77 -14.58 7.44 11.50
N GLU A 78 -15.78 7.39 12.07
CA GLU A 78 -16.45 8.59 12.55
C GLU A 78 -15.99 8.87 13.99
N ALA A 79 -15.31 10.00 14.18
CA ALA A 79 -14.91 10.50 15.48
C ALA A 79 -15.06 12.02 15.51
N MET A 80 -15.58 12.56 16.62
CA MET A 80 -15.78 14.01 16.80
C MET A 80 -16.57 14.67 15.64
N GLY A 81 -17.57 13.97 15.10
CA GLY A 81 -18.42 14.47 14.00
C GLY A 81 -17.72 14.55 12.64
N ARG A 82 -16.58 13.88 12.47
CA ARG A 82 -15.84 13.82 11.19
C ARG A 82 -15.53 12.38 10.83
N SER A 83 -15.60 12.07 9.54
CA SER A 83 -15.13 10.80 8.99
C SER A 83 -13.74 10.98 8.38
N TYR A 84 -12.76 10.21 8.86
CA TYR A 84 -11.38 10.28 8.37
C TYR A 84 -10.63 8.97 8.66
N TYR A 85 -9.45 8.80 8.06
CA TYR A 85 -8.55 7.69 8.33
C TYR A 85 -7.89 7.87 9.70
N ALA A 86 -8.54 7.38 10.76
CA ALA A 86 -8.11 7.63 12.13
C ALA A 86 -6.76 6.99 12.50
N LEU A 87 -6.36 5.94 11.77
CA LEU A 87 -5.16 5.15 12.05
C LEU A 87 -4.08 5.36 10.98
N GLU A 88 -4.39 5.03 9.72
CA GLU A 88 -3.47 5.14 8.59
C GLU A 88 -4.26 5.34 7.29
N GLU A 89 -3.79 6.24 6.43
CA GLU A 89 -4.36 6.41 5.09
C GLU A 89 -3.91 5.26 4.18
N PRO A 90 -4.78 4.80 3.26
CA PRO A 90 -4.39 3.83 2.24
C PRO A 90 -3.37 4.47 1.30
N THR A 91 -2.10 4.11 1.45
CA THR A 91 -0.99 4.65 0.66
C THR A 91 0.06 3.59 0.37
N SER A 92 0.74 3.71 -0.77
CA SER A 92 1.87 2.86 -1.13
C SER A 92 3.21 3.58 -0.96
N LEU A 93 4.24 2.84 -0.56
CA LEU A 93 5.62 3.29 -0.76
C LEU A 93 5.91 3.29 -2.26
N ASN A 94 6.55 4.33 -2.76
CA ASN A 94 7.17 4.32 -4.08
C ASN A 94 8.53 5.01 -4.05
N THR A 95 9.61 4.25 -4.13
CA THR A 95 10.99 4.76 -4.05
C THR A 95 11.68 4.86 -5.41
N LEU A 96 10.93 4.83 -6.51
CA LEU A 96 11.50 4.83 -7.86
C LEU A 96 12.47 6.01 -8.09
N ASP A 97 12.12 7.20 -7.58
CA ASP A 97 12.96 8.42 -7.64
C ASP A 97 14.25 8.31 -6.82
N LEU A 98 14.33 7.38 -5.87
CA LEU A 98 15.50 7.17 -5.01
C LEU A 98 16.49 6.15 -5.57
N LEU A 99 16.21 5.53 -6.72
CA LEU A 99 17.04 4.48 -7.31
C LEU A 99 18.55 4.82 -7.34
N PRO A 100 19.00 6.01 -7.78
CA PRO A 100 20.42 6.36 -7.78
C PRO A 100 21.03 6.37 -6.37
N ARG A 101 20.29 6.89 -5.39
CA ARG A 101 20.73 6.95 -3.99
C ARG A 101 20.76 5.56 -3.35
N LEU A 102 19.79 4.70 -3.67
CA LEU A 102 19.77 3.31 -3.21
C LEU A 102 20.94 2.51 -3.80
N GLN A 103 21.24 2.71 -5.09
CA GLN A 103 22.39 2.12 -5.75
C GLN A 103 23.71 2.56 -5.10
N ALA A 104 23.88 3.87 -4.87
CA ALA A 104 25.07 4.42 -4.20
C ALA A 104 25.24 3.89 -2.76
N ALA A 105 24.14 3.57 -2.08
CA ALA A 105 24.14 2.96 -0.75
C ALA A 105 24.46 1.44 -0.76
N GLY A 106 24.70 0.83 -1.93
CA GLY A 106 25.02 -0.60 -2.05
C GLY A 106 23.81 -1.52 -1.96
N VAL A 107 22.60 -1.00 -2.25
CA VAL A 107 21.39 -1.82 -2.40
C VAL A 107 21.49 -2.62 -3.70
N VAL A 108 21.28 -3.93 -3.61
CA VAL A 108 21.38 -4.86 -4.75
C VAL A 108 20.05 -5.55 -5.06
N ALA A 109 19.04 -5.37 -4.22
CA ALA A 109 17.73 -5.96 -4.38
C ALA A 109 16.62 -4.99 -3.93
N ILE A 110 15.59 -4.86 -4.77
CA ILE A 110 14.38 -4.12 -4.46
C ILE A 110 13.24 -5.11 -4.21
N LYS A 111 12.64 -5.02 -3.03
CA LYS A 111 11.47 -5.80 -2.65
C LYS A 111 10.20 -5.05 -3.04
N ILE A 112 9.31 -5.75 -3.73
CA ILE A 112 7.98 -5.28 -4.14
C ILE A 112 6.95 -6.08 -3.35
N GLU A 113 5.98 -5.42 -2.72
CA GLU A 113 4.88 -6.05 -1.98
C GLU A 113 3.63 -6.12 -2.88
N GLY A 114 2.89 -7.22 -2.71
CA GLY A 114 1.72 -7.49 -3.54
C GLY A 114 0.98 -8.75 -3.11
N ARG A 115 0.50 -8.80 -1.86
CA ARG A 115 -0.31 -9.94 -1.40
C ARG A 115 -1.65 -10.00 -2.16
N GLN A 116 -2.00 -11.19 -2.66
CA GLN A 116 -3.27 -11.44 -3.39
C GLN A 116 -3.47 -10.52 -4.61
N ARG A 117 -2.39 -10.23 -5.35
CA ARG A 117 -2.45 -9.41 -6.57
C ARG A 117 -2.61 -10.26 -7.82
N SER A 118 -3.23 -9.68 -8.85
CA SER A 118 -3.43 -10.36 -10.14
C SER A 118 -2.10 -10.53 -10.89
N PRO A 119 -1.99 -11.50 -11.81
CA PRO A 119 -0.84 -11.61 -12.70
C PRO A 119 -0.57 -10.33 -13.49
N ALA A 120 -1.63 -9.59 -13.87
CA ALA A 120 -1.51 -8.30 -14.55
C ALA A 120 -0.81 -7.25 -13.68
N TYR A 121 -1.17 -7.14 -12.39
CA TYR A 121 -0.46 -6.27 -11.44
C TYR A 121 1.02 -6.65 -11.34
N VAL A 122 1.31 -7.94 -11.15
CA VAL A 122 2.70 -8.42 -10.99
C VAL A 122 3.53 -8.05 -12.21
N ARG A 123 3.02 -8.34 -13.41
CA ARG A 123 3.66 -7.96 -14.67
C ARG A 123 3.90 -6.45 -14.76
N GLN A 124 2.86 -5.64 -14.58
CA GLN A 124 2.91 -4.19 -14.73
C GLN A 124 3.95 -3.55 -13.79
N VAL A 125 3.94 -3.93 -12.51
CA VAL A 125 4.87 -3.36 -11.52
C VAL A 125 6.30 -3.83 -11.79
N THR A 126 6.51 -5.12 -12.07
CA THR A 126 7.86 -5.65 -12.33
C THR A 126 8.48 -5.13 -13.62
N GLU A 127 7.69 -4.95 -14.68
CA GLU A 127 8.16 -4.35 -15.94
C GLU A 127 8.63 -2.90 -15.73
N VAL A 128 7.85 -2.08 -15.02
CA VAL A 128 8.24 -0.70 -14.71
C VAL A 128 9.52 -0.65 -13.88
N TRP A 129 9.59 -1.45 -12.81
CA TRP A 129 10.79 -1.49 -11.97
C TRP A 129 12.02 -1.98 -12.73
N ARG A 130 11.88 -2.98 -13.61
CA ARG A 130 12.98 -3.46 -14.46
C ARG A 130 13.49 -2.35 -15.37
N GLN A 131 12.59 -1.67 -16.09
CA GLN A 131 12.94 -0.55 -16.97
C GLN A 131 13.65 0.59 -16.22
N ALA A 132 13.15 0.94 -15.03
CA ALA A 132 13.74 1.99 -14.22
C ALA A 132 15.13 1.62 -13.69
N ILE A 133 15.31 0.36 -13.22
CA ILE A 133 16.63 -0.11 -12.78
C ILE A 133 17.60 -0.14 -13.96
N ASP A 134 17.19 -0.61 -15.13
CA ASP A 134 18.05 -0.63 -16.33
C ASP A 134 18.47 0.79 -16.75
N ALA A 135 17.53 1.75 -16.73
CA ALA A 135 17.82 3.14 -17.02
C ALA A 135 18.78 3.76 -16.00
N CYS A 136 18.58 3.49 -14.70
CA CYS A 136 19.46 3.97 -13.62
C CYS A 136 20.87 3.36 -13.72
N LEU A 137 20.99 2.08 -14.09
CA LEU A 137 22.28 1.44 -14.28
C LEU A 137 23.05 2.01 -15.49
N ALA A 138 22.33 2.44 -16.54
CA ALA A 138 22.93 3.01 -17.73
C ALA A 138 23.45 4.44 -17.52
N ASP A 139 22.71 5.27 -16.79
CA ASP A 139 23.08 6.66 -16.51
C ASP A 139 22.53 7.10 -15.13
N PRO A 140 23.22 6.75 -14.02
CA PRO A 140 22.72 7.06 -12.68
C PRO A 140 22.74 8.55 -12.36
N GLU A 141 23.64 9.33 -12.96
CA GLU A 141 23.79 10.77 -12.71
C GLU A 141 22.64 11.58 -13.32
N ASN A 142 22.08 11.14 -14.45
CA ASN A 142 20.94 11.80 -15.11
C ASN A 142 19.62 11.03 -14.99
N PHE A 143 19.56 10.02 -14.11
CA PHE A 143 18.35 9.23 -13.93
C PHE A 143 17.20 10.09 -13.37
N SER A 144 16.05 10.01 -14.04
CA SER A 144 14.77 10.50 -13.54
C SER A 144 13.68 9.52 -13.94
N PRO A 145 12.74 9.16 -13.05
CA PRO A 145 11.62 8.33 -13.44
C PRO A 145 10.78 8.97 -14.54
N ARG A 146 10.39 8.14 -15.51
CA ARG A 146 9.50 8.58 -16.57
C ARG A 146 8.09 8.80 -16.04
N ALA A 147 7.39 9.76 -16.62
CA ALA A 147 6.01 10.09 -16.23
C ALA A 147 5.06 8.89 -16.38
N ASP A 148 5.25 8.05 -17.40
CA ASP A 148 4.41 6.88 -17.65
C ASP A 148 4.64 5.75 -16.62
N TRP A 149 5.87 5.60 -16.11
CA TRP A 149 6.17 4.72 -14.98
C TRP A 149 5.46 5.18 -13.71
N MET A 150 5.54 6.48 -13.41
CA MET A 150 4.89 7.05 -12.23
C MET A 150 3.37 6.95 -12.30
N GLN A 151 2.78 7.20 -13.48
CA GLN A 151 1.36 7.00 -13.72
C GLN A 151 0.96 5.54 -13.53
N THR A 152 1.73 4.61 -14.10
CA THR A 152 1.49 3.18 -14.00
C THR A 152 1.49 2.71 -12.54
N LEU A 153 2.52 3.08 -11.77
CA LEU A 153 2.63 2.72 -10.36
C LEU A 153 1.55 3.42 -9.51
N GLY A 154 1.18 4.65 -9.83
CA GLY A 154 0.11 5.39 -9.18
C GLY A 154 -1.26 4.70 -9.32
N CYS A 155 -1.60 4.23 -10.52
CA CYS A 155 -2.85 3.52 -10.78
C CYS A 155 -3.03 2.23 -9.97
N VAL A 156 -1.92 1.58 -9.59
CA VAL A 156 -1.94 0.32 -8.82
C VAL A 156 -1.58 0.51 -7.35
N SER A 157 -1.34 1.74 -6.93
CA SER A 157 -1.04 2.08 -5.54
C SER A 157 -2.31 2.04 -4.69
N GLU A 158 -2.16 1.67 -3.41
CA GLU A 158 -3.28 1.68 -2.49
C GLU A 158 -3.80 3.11 -2.30
N GLY A 159 -5.12 3.27 -2.33
CA GLY A 159 -5.75 4.59 -2.31
C GLY A 159 -5.39 5.49 -3.51
N GLN A 160 -4.69 4.96 -4.52
CA GLN A 160 -4.07 5.72 -5.61
C GLN A 160 -3.14 6.85 -5.13
N GLN A 161 -2.50 6.63 -3.98
CA GLN A 161 -1.58 7.58 -3.37
C GLN A 161 -0.22 6.91 -3.14
N THR A 162 0.84 7.70 -3.24
CA THR A 162 2.20 7.23 -2.95
C THR A 162 2.92 8.16 -1.98
N THR A 163 3.87 7.60 -1.25
CA THR A 163 4.74 8.34 -0.33
C THR A 163 6.17 7.80 -0.40
N LEU A 164 7.13 8.63 -0.03
CA LEU A 164 8.50 8.20 0.26
C LEU A 164 8.63 7.66 1.70
N GLY A 165 7.57 7.71 2.50
CA GLY A 165 7.56 7.21 3.87
C GLY A 165 8.68 7.81 4.72
N ALA A 166 9.48 6.94 5.34
CA ALA A 166 10.61 7.35 6.17
C ALA A 166 11.71 8.12 5.40
N TYR A 167 11.80 7.97 4.08
CA TYR A 167 12.79 8.68 3.26
C TYR A 167 12.47 10.16 3.05
N HIS A 168 11.23 10.59 3.33
CA HIS A 168 10.85 12.02 3.28
C HIS A 168 11.27 12.78 4.54
N ARG A 169 11.54 12.09 5.65
CA ARG A 169 11.91 12.75 6.91
C ARG A 169 13.41 13.04 6.92
N THR A 170 13.78 14.32 6.90
CA THR A 170 15.07 14.77 7.42
C THR A 170 15.04 14.58 8.93
N TRP A 171 15.60 13.47 9.41
CA TRP A 171 15.91 13.33 10.82
C TRP A 171 16.93 14.43 11.18
N GLN A 172 16.53 15.36 12.05
CA GLN A 172 17.43 16.28 12.74
C GLN A 172 17.91 15.63 14.03
#